data_AF-A0A6G4WHE0-F1
#
_entry.id   AF-A0A6G4WHE0-F1
#
_cell.length_a   1.000
_cell.length_b   1.000
_cell.length_c   1.000
_cell.angle_alpha   90.00
_cell.angle_beta   90.00
_cell.angle_gamma   90.00
#
_symmetry.space_group_name_H-M   'P 1'
#
loop_
_entity.id
_entity.type
_entity.pdbx_description
1 polymer ?
#
loop_
_entity_poly.entity_id
_entity_poly.type
_entity_poly.pdbx_seq_one_letter_code
_entity_poly.pdbx_strand_id
1 'polypeptide(L)'
;MTDDEGKLDTIYTEDEAAARLRITRRTAITLGKRYGCCSAYGRTVRFSEQDLLDLWQVLRVEAKEPRPVTVKAELPSASGVWLREYARKKRELHEERARLRKERETAARERRLEERRQAARARADTKAAKRAAVAAAKSEVKTAKHTDSETASQVETLDIRNRDPAYWTDERKHRLREEHIDRMKRWAPTVAADE
;
A
#
# COMPACT_ATOMS: atom_id res chain seq x y z
N MET A 1 -60.66 33.61 -12.54
CA MET A 1 -59.49 34.47 -12.35
C MET A 1 -59.26 34.53 -10.86
N THR A 2 -58.40 33.65 -10.35
CA THR A 2 -58.17 33.45 -8.92
C THR A 2 -56.65 33.36 -8.72
N ASP A 3 -56.09 34.47 -8.26
CA ASP A 3 -55.13 34.60 -7.15
C ASP A 3 -54.20 33.40 -6.87
N ASP A 4 -53.19 33.18 -7.72
CA ASP A 4 -52.00 32.38 -7.40
C ASP A 4 -50.68 33.13 -7.73
N GLU A 5 -50.71 34.45 -7.93
CA GLU A 5 -49.55 35.27 -8.35
C GLU A 5 -48.54 35.61 -7.23
N GLY A 6 -48.35 34.72 -6.24
CA GLY A 6 -47.42 35.00 -5.13
C GLY A 6 -46.89 33.78 -4.38
N LYS A 7 -47.30 32.56 -4.74
CA LYS A 7 -46.75 31.35 -4.15
C LYS A 7 -45.53 30.94 -4.97
N LEU A 8 -44.35 31.04 -4.37
CA LEU A 8 -43.10 30.60 -5.01
C LEU A 8 -43.29 29.16 -5.54
N ASP A 9 -43.00 28.96 -6.83
CA ASP A 9 -43.09 27.65 -7.48
C ASP A 9 -42.38 26.58 -6.66
N THR A 10 -43.01 25.41 -6.54
CA THR A 10 -42.40 24.30 -5.80
C THR A 10 -41.17 23.81 -6.56
N ILE A 11 -40.01 23.83 -5.90
CA ILE A 11 -38.75 23.35 -6.48
C ILE A 11 -38.59 21.86 -6.16
N TYR A 12 -38.65 21.03 -7.21
CA TYR A 12 -38.48 19.59 -7.14
C TYR A 12 -37.01 19.17 -7.19
N THR A 13 -36.68 18.15 -6.42
CA THR A 13 -35.42 17.41 -6.52
C THR A 13 -35.40 16.47 -7.73
N GLU A 14 -34.23 15.95 -8.08
CA GLU A 14 -34.04 15.00 -9.19
C GLU A 14 -34.92 13.74 -9.04
N ASP A 15 -35.08 13.25 -7.81
CA ASP A 15 -35.84 12.04 -7.52
C ASP A 15 -37.36 12.30 -7.57
N GLU A 16 -37.81 13.46 -7.07
CA GLU A 16 -39.21 13.89 -7.14
C GLU A 16 -39.67 14.18 -8.58
N ALA A 17 -38.82 14.87 -9.35
CA ALA A 17 -39.06 15.13 -10.77
C ALA A 17 -39.19 13.83 -11.56
N ALA A 18 -38.29 12.87 -11.30
CA ALA A 18 -38.32 11.57 -11.94
C ALA A 18 -39.58 10.76 -11.58
N ALA A 19 -40.00 10.80 -10.32
CA ALA A 19 -41.22 10.14 -9.86
C ALA A 19 -42.47 10.75 -10.53
N ARG A 20 -42.54 12.08 -10.65
CA ARG A 20 -43.68 12.81 -11.22
C ARG A 20 -43.82 12.58 -12.73
N LEU A 21 -42.69 12.55 -13.45
CA LEU A 21 -42.65 12.24 -14.89
C LEU A 21 -42.68 10.73 -15.20
N ARG A 22 -42.61 9.86 -14.17
CA ARG A 22 -42.51 8.40 -14.30
C ARG A 22 -41.35 7.93 -15.19
N ILE A 23 -40.19 8.57 -15.05
CA ILE A 23 -38.95 8.24 -15.77
C ILE A 23 -37.82 7.97 -14.80
N THR A 24 -36.67 7.49 -15.29
CA THR A 24 -35.48 7.33 -14.44
C THR A 24 -34.87 8.69 -14.10
N ARG A 25 -34.31 8.82 -12.89
CA ARG A 25 -33.56 10.00 -12.44
C ARG A 25 -32.51 10.46 -13.46
N ARG A 26 -31.75 9.52 -14.02
CA ARG A 26 -30.73 9.81 -15.04
C ARG A 26 -31.36 10.42 -16.30
N THR A 27 -32.50 9.91 -16.73
CA THR A 27 -33.24 10.44 -17.88
C THR A 27 -33.72 11.86 -17.61
N ALA A 28 -34.31 12.13 -16.43
CA ALA A 28 -34.77 13.46 -16.04
C ALA A 28 -33.61 14.49 -16.07
N ILE A 29 -32.47 14.16 -15.47
CA ILE A 29 -31.27 15.03 -15.48
C ILE A 29 -30.76 15.25 -16.90
N THR A 30 -30.71 14.19 -17.71
CA THR A 30 -30.16 14.27 -19.08
C THR A 30 -31.06 15.14 -19.97
N LEU A 31 -32.38 14.98 -19.88
CA LEU A 31 -33.33 15.79 -20.64
C LEU A 31 -33.34 17.24 -20.14
N GLY A 32 -33.37 17.47 -18.82
CA GLY A 32 -33.32 18.82 -18.25
C GLY A 32 -32.10 19.59 -18.74
N LYS A 33 -30.91 18.98 -18.68
CA LYS A 33 -29.68 19.60 -19.20
C LYS A 33 -29.68 19.81 -20.71
N ARG A 34 -30.32 18.91 -21.47
CA ARG A 34 -30.35 18.98 -22.93
C ARG A 34 -31.27 20.07 -23.44
N TYR A 35 -32.41 20.27 -22.79
CA TYR A 35 -33.44 21.21 -23.21
C TYR A 35 -33.46 22.51 -22.41
N GLY A 36 -32.60 22.64 -21.39
CA GLY A 36 -32.52 23.84 -20.56
C GLY A 36 -33.60 23.94 -19.47
N CYS A 37 -34.46 22.93 -19.34
CA CYS A 37 -35.57 22.86 -18.38
C CYS A 37 -35.10 22.39 -16.99
N CYS A 38 -34.01 22.97 -16.47
CA CYS A 38 -33.58 22.73 -15.10
C CYS A 38 -32.61 23.81 -14.63
N SER A 39 -32.61 24.09 -13.33
CA SER A 39 -31.54 24.87 -12.68
C SER A 39 -30.48 23.92 -12.13
N ALA A 40 -29.22 24.16 -12.52
CA ALA A 40 -28.08 23.37 -12.07
C ALA A 40 -27.22 24.19 -11.11
N TYR A 41 -27.11 23.73 -9.87
CA TYR A 41 -26.17 24.28 -8.89
C TYR A 41 -25.09 23.23 -8.58
N GLY A 42 -23.94 23.36 -9.25
CA GLY A 42 -22.84 22.40 -9.13
C GLY A 42 -23.24 20.99 -9.58
N ARG A 43 -23.33 20.05 -8.62
CA ARG A 43 -23.73 18.65 -8.89
C ARG A 43 -25.22 18.39 -8.72
N THR A 44 -25.96 19.31 -8.11
CA THR A 44 -27.39 19.15 -7.84
C THR A 44 -28.21 19.83 -8.92
N VAL A 45 -29.17 19.10 -9.48
CA VAL A 45 -30.14 19.61 -10.44
C VAL A 45 -31.50 19.76 -9.77
N ARG A 46 -32.17 20.88 -10.02
CA ARG A 46 -33.49 21.20 -9.50
C ARG A 46 -34.44 21.56 -10.64
N PHE A 47 -35.70 21.23 -10.47
CA PHE A 47 -36.75 21.46 -11.47
C PHE A 47 -37.83 22.33 -10.85
N SER A 48 -38.21 23.40 -11.55
CA SER A 48 -39.45 24.12 -11.27
C SER A 48 -40.66 23.32 -11.77
N GLU A 49 -41.86 23.73 -11.40
CA GLU A 49 -43.09 23.13 -11.95
C GLU A 49 -43.18 23.35 -13.47
N GLN A 50 -42.79 24.54 -13.95
CA GLN A 50 -42.74 24.85 -15.38
C GLN A 50 -41.75 23.94 -16.13
N ASP A 51 -40.56 23.71 -15.56
CA ASP A 51 -39.56 22.82 -16.15
C ASP A 51 -40.11 21.40 -16.38
N LEU A 52 -40.93 20.89 -15.45
CA LEU A 52 -41.54 19.58 -15.58
C LEU A 52 -42.58 19.54 -16.70
N LEU A 53 -43.36 20.62 -16.87
CA LEU A 53 -44.33 20.73 -17.96
C LEU A 53 -43.64 20.81 -19.31
N ASP A 54 -42.56 21.58 -19.43
CA ASP A 54 -41.79 21.69 -20.67
C ASP A 54 -41.12 20.35 -21.02
N LEU A 55 -40.53 19.67 -20.03
CA LEU A 55 -40.01 18.32 -20.21
C LEU A 55 -41.11 17.32 -20.61
N TRP A 56 -42.28 17.44 -20.02
CA TRP A 56 -43.42 16.61 -20.36
C TRP A 56 -43.87 16.84 -21.81
N GLN A 57 -43.89 18.09 -22.29
CA GLN A 57 -44.16 18.41 -23.69
C GLN A 57 -43.10 17.83 -24.62
N VAL A 58 -41.82 17.95 -24.28
CA VAL A 58 -40.72 17.36 -25.06
C VAL A 58 -40.81 15.83 -25.12
N LEU A 59 -41.26 15.19 -24.04
CA LEU A 59 -41.47 13.74 -23.99
C LEU A 59 -42.68 13.30 -24.82
N ARG A 60 -43.64 14.18 -25.07
CA ARG A 60 -44.72 13.92 -26.02
C ARG A 60 -44.12 13.96 -27.43
N VAL A 61 -43.85 12.76 -27.93
CA VAL A 61 -43.40 12.53 -29.29
C VAL A 61 -44.44 13.09 -30.27
N GLU A 62 -44.10 14.12 -31.03
CA GLU A 62 -44.73 14.38 -32.33
C GLU A 62 -44.66 13.08 -33.12
N ALA A 63 -45.77 12.65 -33.74
CA ALA A 63 -45.90 11.36 -34.40
C ALA A 63 -44.72 11.09 -35.35
N LYS A 64 -43.70 10.38 -34.84
CA LYS A 64 -42.54 10.00 -35.63
C LYS A 64 -43.03 8.96 -36.62
N GLU A 65 -42.82 9.23 -37.90
CA GLU A 65 -43.00 8.24 -38.95
C GLU A 65 -42.36 6.92 -38.51
N PRO A 66 -43.01 5.77 -38.78
CA PRO A 66 -42.51 4.48 -38.35
C PRO A 66 -41.06 4.34 -38.83
N ARG A 67 -40.15 3.98 -37.91
CA ARG A 67 -38.75 3.75 -38.26
C ARG A 67 -38.71 2.80 -39.46
N PRO A 68 -38.00 3.14 -40.54
CA PRO A 68 -37.90 2.25 -41.68
C PRO A 68 -37.34 0.93 -41.18
N VAL A 69 -38.10 -0.15 -41.42
CA VAL A 69 -37.68 -1.50 -41.05
C VAL A 69 -36.37 -1.74 -41.78
N THR A 70 -35.30 -1.98 -41.02
CA THR A 70 -33.99 -2.33 -41.59
C THR A 70 -34.14 -3.69 -42.27
N VAL A 71 -34.41 -3.66 -43.58
CA VAL A 71 -34.39 -4.86 -44.42
C VAL A 71 -32.96 -5.38 -44.37
N LYS A 72 -32.78 -6.63 -43.91
CA LYS A 72 -31.46 -7.27 -43.96
C LYS A 72 -31.08 -7.37 -45.43
N ALA A 73 -30.10 -6.58 -45.86
CA ALA A 73 -29.53 -6.71 -47.19
C ALA A 73 -28.96 -8.13 -47.30
N GLU A 74 -29.55 -8.95 -48.17
CA GLU A 74 -28.96 -10.23 -48.57
C GLU A 74 -27.71 -9.91 -49.38
N LEU A 75 -26.58 -9.82 -48.69
CA LEU A 75 -25.28 -9.64 -49.36
C LEU A 75 -25.06 -10.82 -50.32
N PRO A 76 -24.60 -10.57 -51.57
CA PRO A 76 -24.29 -11.64 -52.49
C PRO A 76 -23.23 -12.57 -51.86
N SER A 77 -23.51 -13.87 -51.91
CA SER A 77 -22.81 -14.94 -51.18
C SER A 77 -21.27 -14.83 -51.20
N ALA A 78 -20.68 -14.41 -52.33
CA ALA A 78 -19.24 -14.22 -52.47
C ALA A 78 -18.63 -13.14 -51.56
N SER A 79 -19.34 -12.02 -51.36
CA SER A 79 -18.88 -10.92 -50.48
C SER A 79 -18.97 -11.27 -48.99
N GLY A 80 -19.89 -12.17 -48.63
CA GLY A 80 -20.08 -12.64 -47.26
C GLY A 80 -18.98 -13.59 -46.77
N VAL A 81 -18.32 -14.33 -47.66
CA VAL A 81 -17.23 -15.25 -47.31
C VAL A 81 -15.99 -14.48 -46.87
N TRP A 82 -15.55 -13.49 -47.67
CA TRP A 82 -14.39 -12.64 -47.34
C TRP A 82 -14.58 -11.89 -46.03
N LEU A 83 -15.78 -11.36 -45.78
CA LEU A 83 -16.08 -10.65 -44.54
C LEU A 83 -16.02 -11.58 -43.31
N ARG A 84 -16.49 -12.83 -43.46
CA ARG A 84 -16.39 -13.85 -42.41
C ARG A 84 -14.96 -14.26 -42.14
N GLU A 85 -14.14 -14.45 -43.18
CA GLU A 85 -12.72 -14.76 -43.03
C GLU A 85 -11.95 -13.61 -42.39
N TYR A 86 -12.21 -12.37 -42.80
CA TYR A 86 -11.64 -11.18 -42.17
C TYR A 86 -12.02 -11.08 -40.68
N ALA A 87 -13.29 -11.36 -40.34
CA ALA A 87 -13.74 -11.39 -38.96
C ALA A 87 -13.07 -12.51 -38.14
N ARG A 88 -12.83 -13.69 -38.71
CA ARG A 88 -12.07 -14.78 -38.07
C ARG A 88 -10.62 -14.34 -37.81
N LYS A 89 -9.94 -13.81 -38.82
CA LYS A 89 -8.55 -13.34 -38.71
C LYS A 89 -8.40 -12.22 -37.67
N LYS A 90 -9.38 -11.31 -37.59
CA LYS A 90 -9.45 -10.28 -36.54
C LYS A 90 -9.57 -10.87 -35.13
N ARG A 91 -10.36 -11.94 -34.95
CA ARG A 91 -10.49 -12.64 -33.67
C ARG A 91 -9.19 -13.33 -33.29
N GLU A 92 -8.58 -14.06 -34.21
CA GLU A 92 -7.29 -14.73 -34.01
C GLU A 92 -6.21 -13.73 -33.58
N LEU A 93 -6.08 -12.59 -34.29
CA LEU A 93 -5.14 -11.53 -33.90
C LEU A 93 -5.41 -10.97 -32.50
N HIS A 94 -6.68 -10.85 -32.10
CA HIS A 94 -7.05 -10.36 -30.78
C HIS A 94 -6.73 -11.41 -29.70
N GLU A 95 -6.93 -12.69 -29.99
CA GLU A 95 -6.60 -13.81 -29.13
C GLU A 95 -5.08 -13.95 -28.97
N GLU A 96 -4.30 -13.85 -30.04
CA GLU A 96 -2.83 -13.85 -30.00
C GLU A 96 -2.30 -12.70 -29.15
N ARG A 97 -2.83 -11.49 -29.34
CA ARG A 97 -2.47 -10.34 -28.49
C ARG A 97 -2.83 -10.58 -27.02
N ALA A 98 -3.95 -11.23 -26.75
CA ALA A 98 -4.35 -11.57 -25.39
C ALA A 98 -3.43 -12.65 -24.78
N ARG A 99 -3.00 -13.64 -25.57
CA ARG A 99 -2.02 -14.66 -25.14
C ARG A 99 -0.68 -14.03 -24.79
N LEU A 100 -0.14 -13.18 -25.67
CA LEU A 100 1.12 -12.46 -25.42
C LEU A 100 1.04 -11.56 -24.17
N ARG A 101 -0.10 -10.92 -23.91
CA ARG A 101 -0.28 -10.14 -22.67
C ARG A 101 -0.24 -11.04 -21.44
N LYS A 102 -0.95 -12.17 -21.47
CA LYS A 102 -0.94 -13.14 -20.37
C LYS A 102 0.46 -13.70 -20.11
N GLU A 103 1.21 -14.05 -21.15
CA GLU A 103 2.58 -14.53 -21.04
C GLU A 103 3.52 -13.48 -20.45
N ARG A 104 3.37 -12.21 -20.84
CA ARG A 104 4.14 -11.11 -20.24
C ARG A 104 3.79 -10.92 -18.76
N GLU A 105 2.52 -11.02 -18.40
CA GLU A 105 2.08 -10.93 -17.01
C GLU A 105 2.56 -12.11 -16.16
N THR A 106 2.53 -13.34 -16.68
CA THR A 106 3.05 -14.52 -15.97
C THR A 106 4.56 -14.44 -15.81
N ALA A 107 5.29 -14.06 -16.86
CA ALA A 107 6.73 -13.87 -16.80
C ALA A 107 7.11 -12.76 -15.80
N ALA A 108 6.37 -11.65 -15.78
CA ALA A 108 6.59 -10.58 -14.81
C ALA A 108 6.31 -11.05 -13.36
N ARG A 109 5.26 -11.86 -13.17
CA ARG A 109 4.94 -12.45 -11.86
C ARG A 109 6.03 -13.42 -11.40
N GLU A 110 6.55 -14.25 -12.30
CA GLU A 110 7.65 -15.17 -12.02
C GLU A 110 8.93 -14.43 -11.65
N ARG A 111 9.30 -13.37 -12.41
CA ARG A 111 10.44 -12.50 -12.07
C ARG A 111 10.31 -11.91 -10.66
N ARG A 112 9.14 -11.38 -10.30
CA ARG A 112 8.89 -10.86 -8.94
C ARG A 112 9.03 -11.93 -7.86
N LEU A 113 8.60 -13.17 -8.14
CA LEU A 113 8.76 -14.27 -7.19
C LEU A 113 10.24 -14.66 -7.04
N GLU A 114 10.99 -14.67 -8.14
CA GLU A 114 12.41 -14.98 -8.13
C GLU A 114 13.22 -13.88 -7.43
N GLU A 115 12.92 -12.60 -7.67
CA GLU A 115 13.49 -11.47 -6.92
C GLU A 115 13.21 -11.61 -5.41
N ARG A 116 11.98 -12.00 -5.02
CA ARG A 116 11.65 -12.25 -3.62
C ARG A 116 12.44 -13.42 -3.03
N ARG A 117 12.65 -14.50 -3.79
CA ARG A 117 13.49 -15.64 -3.37
C ARG A 117 14.95 -15.23 -3.21
N GLN A 118 15.50 -14.47 -4.16
CA GLN A 118 16.86 -13.96 -4.09
C GLN A 118 17.04 -13.00 -2.91
N ALA A 119 16.10 -12.07 -2.69
CA ALA A 119 16.12 -11.20 -1.53
C ALA A 119 16.03 -11.98 -0.21
N ALA A 120 15.23 -13.06 -0.16
CA ALA A 120 15.15 -13.93 1.01
C ALA A 120 16.48 -14.67 1.26
N ARG A 121 17.15 -15.17 0.21
CA ARG A 121 18.49 -15.77 0.30
C ARG A 121 19.51 -14.76 0.80
N ALA A 122 19.59 -13.57 0.19
CA ALA A 122 20.50 -12.51 0.63
C ALA A 122 20.26 -12.09 2.10
N ARG A 123 19.00 -12.04 2.55
CA ARG A 123 18.67 -11.80 3.97
C ARG A 123 19.10 -12.94 4.88
N ALA A 124 19.06 -14.18 4.42
CA ALA A 124 19.57 -15.32 5.16
C ALA A 124 21.10 -15.28 5.24
N ASP A 125 21.78 -15.00 4.12
CA ASP A 125 23.24 -14.92 4.04
C ASP A 125 23.80 -13.79 4.92
N THR A 126 23.18 -12.61 4.89
CA THR A 126 23.56 -11.50 5.78
C THR A 126 23.35 -11.83 7.26
N LYS A 127 22.28 -12.56 7.61
CA LYS A 127 22.07 -13.05 8.99
C LYS A 127 23.10 -14.11 9.37
N ALA A 128 23.44 -15.02 8.46
CA ALA A 128 24.45 -16.04 8.67
C ALA A 128 25.83 -15.40 8.87
N ALA A 129 26.20 -14.43 8.04
CA ALA A 129 27.44 -13.66 8.17
C ALA A 129 27.51 -12.90 9.50
N LYS A 130 26.42 -12.24 9.92
CA LYS A 130 26.34 -11.59 11.25
C LYS A 130 26.53 -12.59 12.38
N ARG A 131 25.91 -13.77 12.32
CA ARG A 131 26.07 -14.83 13.32
C ARG A 131 27.51 -15.37 13.35
N ALA A 132 28.12 -15.55 12.18
CA ALA A 132 29.52 -15.97 12.06
C ALA A 132 30.48 -14.92 12.65
N ALA A 133 30.28 -13.63 12.34
CA ALA A 133 31.08 -12.54 12.90
C ALA A 133 30.95 -12.45 14.42
N VAL A 134 29.73 -12.59 14.96
CA VAL A 134 29.52 -12.62 16.43
C VAL A 134 30.16 -13.86 17.05
N ALA A 135 30.12 -15.01 16.39
CA ALA A 135 30.79 -16.22 16.86
C ALA A 135 32.32 -16.05 16.86
N ALA A 136 32.89 -15.46 15.80
CA ALA A 136 34.32 -15.15 15.70
C ALA A 136 34.77 -14.17 16.80
N ALA A 137 34.05 -13.05 16.97
CA ALA A 137 34.32 -12.09 18.04
C ALA A 137 34.23 -12.74 19.44
N LYS A 138 33.27 -13.66 19.66
CA LYS A 138 33.19 -14.42 20.91
C LYS A 138 34.36 -15.38 21.10
N SER A 139 34.85 -16.03 20.05
CA SER A 139 36.06 -16.87 20.14
C SER A 139 37.33 -16.05 20.39
N GLU A 140 37.43 -14.84 19.81
CA GLU A 140 38.53 -13.91 20.07
C GLU A 140 38.52 -13.42 21.53
N VAL A 141 37.35 -13.02 22.07
CA VAL A 141 37.23 -12.67 23.50
C VAL A 141 37.54 -13.86 24.40
N LYS A 142 37.16 -15.09 24.01
CA LYS A 142 37.46 -16.29 24.80
C LYS A 142 38.95 -16.63 24.79
N THR A 143 39.63 -16.48 23.65
CA THR A 143 41.08 -16.69 23.54
C THR A 143 41.85 -15.60 24.30
N ALA A 144 41.46 -14.33 24.17
CA ALA A 144 42.02 -13.23 24.95
C ALA A 144 41.83 -13.42 26.47
N LYS A 145 40.65 -13.86 26.92
CA LYS A 145 40.44 -14.20 28.34
C LYS A 145 41.28 -15.38 28.80
N HIS A 146 41.54 -16.35 27.94
CA HIS A 146 42.44 -17.46 28.28
C HIS A 146 43.89 -17.00 28.38
N THR A 147 44.38 -16.16 27.47
CA THR A 147 45.74 -15.59 27.54
C THR A 147 45.92 -14.62 28.72
N ASP A 148 44.88 -13.87 29.07
CA ASP A 148 44.86 -13.04 30.28
C ASP A 148 44.80 -13.91 31.55
N SER A 149 44.14 -15.08 31.51
CA SER A 149 44.17 -16.03 32.62
C SER A 149 45.52 -16.74 32.76
N GLU A 150 46.26 -16.93 31.66
CA GLU A 150 47.61 -17.49 31.67
C GLU A 150 48.63 -16.47 32.21
N THR A 151 48.51 -15.18 31.86
CA THR A 151 49.32 -14.13 32.50
C THR A 151 48.90 -13.84 33.94
N ALA A 152 47.60 -13.91 34.27
CA ALA A 152 47.11 -13.79 35.66
C ALA A 152 47.46 -15.02 36.52
N SER A 153 47.69 -16.20 35.93
CA SER A 153 48.15 -17.39 36.66
C SER A 153 49.58 -17.26 37.19
N GLN A 154 50.32 -16.21 36.80
CA GLN A 154 51.59 -15.82 37.43
C GLN A 154 51.44 -14.79 38.56
N VAL A 155 50.26 -14.18 38.72
CA VAL A 155 49.95 -13.33 39.87
C VAL A 155 49.24 -14.20 40.89
N GLU A 156 49.95 -14.67 41.91
CA GLU A 156 49.33 -15.36 43.07
C GLU A 156 48.14 -14.52 43.57
N THR A 157 46.91 -14.97 43.29
CA THR A 157 45.71 -14.39 43.86
C THR A 157 45.75 -14.65 45.37
N LEU A 158 45.87 -13.59 46.16
CA LEU A 158 45.85 -13.66 47.62
C LEU A 158 44.55 -14.30 48.11
N ASP A 159 44.66 -15.38 48.88
CA ASP A 159 43.50 -16.02 49.51
C ASP A 159 43.15 -15.27 50.80
N ILE A 160 42.22 -14.33 50.68
CA ILE A 160 41.71 -13.49 51.77
C ILE A 160 41.09 -14.33 52.90
N ARG A 161 40.68 -15.57 52.62
CA ARG A 161 40.05 -16.45 53.62
C ARG A 161 41.05 -17.28 54.42
N ASN A 162 42.33 -17.27 54.08
CA ASN A 162 43.34 -18.04 54.78
C ASN A 162 43.58 -17.47 56.20
N ARG A 163 43.49 -18.34 57.22
CA ARG A 163 43.62 -18.00 58.64
C ARG A 163 45.01 -18.30 59.23
N ASP A 164 45.92 -18.88 58.44
CA ASP A 164 47.24 -19.24 58.93
C ASP A 164 48.13 -18.00 59.17
N PRO A 165 48.72 -17.82 60.36
CA PRO A 165 49.56 -16.66 60.66
C PRO A 165 50.82 -16.58 59.77
N ALA A 166 51.40 -17.73 59.42
CA ALA A 166 52.58 -17.82 58.57
C ALA A 166 52.29 -17.48 57.09
N TYR A 167 51.03 -17.52 56.67
CA TYR A 167 50.62 -17.17 55.31
C TYR A 167 50.66 -15.65 55.06
N TRP A 168 50.44 -14.84 56.11
CA TRP A 168 50.35 -13.39 56.04
C TRP A 168 51.69 -12.70 56.31
N THR A 169 52.60 -12.81 55.35
CA THR A 169 53.85 -12.03 55.34
C THR A 169 53.57 -10.53 55.21
N ASP A 170 54.50 -9.68 55.64
CA ASP A 170 54.35 -8.23 55.58
C ASP A 170 54.18 -7.72 54.13
N GLU A 171 54.85 -8.38 53.18
CA GLU A 171 54.71 -8.13 51.74
C GLU A 171 53.29 -8.40 51.24
N ARG A 172 52.67 -9.52 51.67
CA ARG A 172 51.28 -9.87 51.30
C ARG A 172 50.26 -8.91 51.90
N LYS A 173 50.49 -8.45 53.13
CA LYS A 173 49.65 -7.42 53.77
C LYS A 173 49.81 -6.04 53.13
N HIS A 174 50.99 -5.70 52.62
CA HIS A 174 51.22 -4.46 51.87
C HIS A 174 50.43 -4.48 50.56
N ARG A 175 50.53 -5.59 49.81
CA ARG A 175 49.81 -5.77 48.55
C ARG A 175 48.28 -5.67 48.74
N LEU A 176 47.73 -6.27 49.79
CA LEU A 176 46.30 -6.12 50.13
C LEU A 176 45.88 -4.66 50.36
N ARG A 177 46.75 -3.86 50.99
CA ARG A 177 46.48 -2.44 51.24
C ARG A 177 46.49 -1.64 49.94
N GLU A 178 47.43 -1.91 49.04
CA GLU A 178 47.48 -1.30 47.71
C GLU A 178 46.24 -1.66 46.88
N GLU A 179 45.84 -2.93 46.85
CA GLU A 179 44.61 -3.37 46.18
C GLU A 179 43.36 -2.70 46.76
N HIS A 180 43.33 -2.48 48.07
CA HIS A 180 42.24 -1.78 48.73
C HIS A 180 42.21 -0.30 48.35
N ILE A 181 43.37 0.37 48.32
CA ILE A 181 43.51 1.77 47.87
C ILE A 181 43.07 1.91 46.41
N ASP A 182 43.48 1.00 45.53
CA ASP A 182 43.08 1.04 44.12
C ASP A 182 41.59 0.77 43.92
N ARG A 183 41.02 -0.12 44.72
CA ARG A 183 39.56 -0.35 44.75
C ARG A 183 38.81 0.91 45.21
N MET A 184 39.33 1.59 46.23
CA MET A 184 38.78 2.87 46.70
C MET A 184 38.92 3.96 45.64
N LYS A 185 40.05 4.04 44.92
CA LYS A 185 40.26 4.98 43.81
C LYS A 185 39.33 4.71 42.61
N ARG A 186 39.06 3.44 42.27
CA ARG A 186 38.07 3.09 41.23
C ARG A 186 36.65 3.44 41.60
N TRP A 187 36.31 3.39 42.89
CA TRP A 187 34.97 3.74 43.38
C TRP A 187 34.80 5.25 43.51
N ALA A 188 35.81 5.96 44.00
CA ALA A 188 35.74 7.40 44.16
C ALA A 188 35.51 8.09 42.80
N PRO A 189 34.36 8.77 42.57
CA PRO A 189 34.20 9.58 41.38
C PRO A 189 35.23 10.69 41.43
N THR A 190 36.08 10.78 40.41
CA THR A 190 36.93 11.94 40.18
C THR A 190 36.02 13.14 40.00
N VAL A 191 35.85 13.95 41.05
CA VAL A 191 35.35 15.31 40.92
C VAL A 191 36.41 16.02 40.10
N ALA A 192 36.17 16.11 38.80
CA ALA A 192 36.98 16.90 37.90
C ALA A 192 36.95 18.34 38.42
N ALA A 193 38.13 18.84 38.79
CA ALA A 193 38.36 20.26 38.99
C ALA A 193 38.27 20.91 37.61
N ASP A 194 37.10 21.50 37.31
CA ASP A 194 36.96 22.53 36.29
C ASP A 194 37.44 23.86 36.92
N GLU A 195 38.69 24.23 36.62
CA GLU A 195 39.20 25.62 36.62
C GLU A 195 39.99 25.86 35.33
#